data_AF-A0A1Y2AU57-F1
#
_entry.id   AF-A0A1Y2AU57-F1
#
_cell.length_a   1.000
_cell.length_b   1.000
_cell.length_c   1.000
_cell.angle_alpha   90.00
_cell.angle_beta   90.00
_cell.angle_gamma   90.00
#
_symmetry.space_group_name_H-M   'P 1'
#
loop_
_entity.id
_entity.type
_entity.pdbx_description
1 polymer ?
#
loop_
_entity_poly.entity_id
_entity_poly.type
_entity_poly.pdbx_seq_one_letter_code
_entity_poly.pdbx_strand_id
1 'polypeptide(L)'
;MSDNFSNAFEGENDVQESDNLSNAFEDENDVQASDNLSNVLEDENNVQTSDNLSNTFENENDVQESDNLSNALEDENDVQASDNLSNALEDENDVQASDNLSNTFENENDVQESDNLSNAVEDENDVQASDNLSNAVEDENDVQASDNLSNTLEVENDVQALDNLSTTSQVKNDVKSSDSLLTAFEVENDVKAIRNATRGAGTDFQVLIDILGGRTPQQMVQIINGYKKAYEISLIDSLNKELILGNFGYLCSALAIPILEYDVICLHEALYRLIGANDSVLIEILVGRTEKDISIIKAGYYAKYTKELEEDIKEHIHGDLKTLFLAILAKKEHNEEFNCEEDVEVLYQAGEGKRWGHKKVDFIKILTQRTDKQLNKIFYEYEKKYEKPFLSVIRNKFHGHFQVALANIAKSAMNRIQLIAELFENAVYGIDTKHTKLIRLVVRHRYPPLMKLIKEAYLNLYGITLEERITSELEIFDIYKMKLL
;
A
#
# COMPACT_ATOMS: atom_id res chain seq x y z
N MET A 1 10.04 1.76 49.02
CA MET A 1 11.28 1.04 48.62
C MET A 1 11.11 0.77 47.14
N SER A 2 12.16 0.54 46.35
CA SER A 2 11.98 0.20 44.92
C SER A 2 11.47 -1.24 44.83
N ASP A 3 10.18 -1.42 45.03
CA ASP A 3 9.53 -2.71 45.20
C ASP A 3 9.03 -3.17 43.82
N ASN A 4 9.95 -3.65 42.99
CA ASN A 4 9.63 -4.22 41.67
C ASN A 4 8.70 -5.44 41.83
N PHE A 5 7.40 -5.24 41.61
CA PHE A 5 6.43 -6.32 41.55
C PHE A 5 6.49 -6.99 40.18
N SER A 6 6.63 -8.32 40.15
CA SER A 6 6.49 -9.04 38.88
C SER A 6 5.05 -8.96 38.40
N ASN A 7 4.11 -9.31 39.27
CA ASN A 7 2.67 -9.26 39.06
C ASN A 7 1.99 -8.78 40.36
N ALA A 8 0.78 -8.23 40.27
CA ALA A 8 -0.21 -8.34 41.35
C ALA A 8 -0.77 -9.79 41.42
N PHE A 9 -1.36 -10.21 42.54
CA PHE A 9 -1.97 -11.55 42.72
C PHE A 9 -2.94 -11.64 43.91
N GLU A 10 -4.11 -12.24 43.66
CA GLU A 10 -5.22 -12.63 44.53
C GLU A 10 -5.85 -11.50 45.38
N GLY A 11 -6.70 -10.68 44.73
CA GLY A 11 -7.68 -9.76 45.34
C GLY A 11 -7.53 -8.27 44.94
N GLU A 12 -8.49 -7.43 45.35
CA GLU A 12 -8.42 -5.95 45.32
C GLU A 12 -7.03 -5.46 45.82
N ASN A 13 -6.16 -4.95 44.92
CA ASN A 13 -4.75 -4.66 45.22
C ASN A 13 -4.27 -3.29 44.70
N ASP A 14 -4.69 -2.18 45.34
CA ASP A 14 -4.27 -0.81 45.00
C ASP A 14 -2.72 -0.68 44.90
N VAL A 15 -2.17 -0.46 43.70
CA VAL A 15 -0.73 -0.29 43.48
C VAL A 15 -0.37 1.20 43.59
N GLN A 16 0.16 1.60 44.75
CA GLN A 16 0.41 3.01 45.07
C GLN A 16 1.62 3.64 44.34
N GLU A 17 2.76 2.94 44.26
CA GLU A 17 3.99 3.37 43.55
C GLU A 17 4.80 2.11 43.16
N SER A 18 5.31 2.00 41.92
CA SER A 18 6.14 0.84 41.49
C SER A 18 7.10 1.16 40.33
N ASP A 19 8.43 1.09 40.54
CA ASP A 19 9.44 1.34 39.49
C ASP A 19 9.22 0.46 38.22
N ASN A 20 8.73 -0.77 38.38
CA ASN A 20 8.47 -1.72 37.28
C ASN A 20 7.37 -2.72 37.73
N LEU A 21 6.23 -2.76 37.04
CA LEU A 21 5.19 -3.79 37.17
C LEU A 21 5.08 -4.55 35.84
N SER A 22 5.26 -5.88 35.81
CA SER A 22 5.18 -6.57 34.51
C SER A 22 3.74 -6.71 34.03
N ASN A 23 2.78 -7.02 34.92
CA ASN A 23 1.37 -7.04 34.52
C ASN A 23 0.42 -6.75 35.70
N ALA A 24 -0.69 -6.06 35.42
CA ALA A 24 -1.97 -6.27 36.11
C ALA A 24 -2.64 -7.54 35.56
N PHE A 25 -3.49 -8.21 36.34
CA PHE A 25 -3.80 -9.63 36.13
C PHE A 25 -5.12 -10.13 36.73
N GLU A 26 -5.97 -9.24 37.27
CA GLU A 26 -7.27 -9.55 37.86
C GLU A 26 -8.20 -8.34 37.60
N ASP A 27 -9.52 -8.54 37.71
CA ASP A 27 -10.52 -7.46 37.58
C ASP A 27 -10.35 -6.35 38.65
N GLU A 28 -10.87 -5.14 38.40
CA GLU A 28 -11.06 -4.04 39.38
C GLU A 28 -9.79 -3.49 40.11
N ASN A 29 -8.60 -3.36 39.49
CA ASN A 29 -7.41 -2.77 40.18
C ASN A 29 -7.12 -1.28 39.89
N ASP A 30 -6.92 -0.50 40.96
CA ASP A 30 -6.37 0.86 40.95
C ASP A 30 -4.82 0.86 40.91
N VAL A 31 -4.20 1.26 39.80
CA VAL A 31 -2.75 1.51 39.66
C VAL A 31 -2.47 3.01 39.66
N GLN A 32 -1.96 3.54 40.78
CA GLN A 32 -1.75 4.99 40.95
C GLN A 32 -0.52 5.51 40.20
N ALA A 33 0.62 4.79 40.22
CA ALA A 33 1.87 5.21 39.58
C ALA A 33 2.85 4.06 39.28
N SER A 34 3.37 3.99 38.05
CA SER A 34 4.41 3.01 37.66
C SER A 34 5.27 3.45 36.46
N ASP A 35 6.59 3.63 36.61
CA ASP A 35 7.50 4.03 35.51
C ASP A 35 7.44 3.09 34.28
N ASN A 36 7.14 1.80 34.51
CA ASN A 36 7.04 0.79 33.45
C ASN A 36 5.97 -0.27 33.80
N LEU A 37 4.81 -0.22 33.16
CA LEU A 37 3.79 -1.27 33.18
C LEU A 37 3.83 -2.02 31.84
N SER A 38 4.07 -3.34 31.81
CA SER A 38 4.06 -4.03 30.51
C SER A 38 2.63 -4.23 30.01
N ASN A 39 1.77 -4.91 30.77
CA ASN A 39 0.41 -5.23 30.31
C ASN A 39 -0.67 -4.99 31.37
N VAL A 40 -1.85 -4.56 30.95
CA VAL A 40 -3.16 -4.81 31.63
C VAL A 40 -3.83 -5.96 30.88
N LEU A 41 -4.49 -6.90 31.58
CA LEU A 41 -4.81 -8.24 31.03
C LEU A 41 -6.17 -8.83 31.42
N GLU A 42 -6.98 -8.18 32.26
CA GLU A 42 -8.35 -8.58 32.64
C GLU A 42 -9.19 -7.27 32.75
N ASP A 43 -10.51 -7.34 32.98
CA ASP A 43 -11.46 -6.21 32.80
C ASP A 43 -11.45 -5.13 33.94
N GLU A 44 -12.08 -3.98 33.72
CA GLU A 44 -12.38 -2.92 34.74
C GLU A 44 -11.16 -2.34 35.53
N ASN A 45 -9.93 -2.33 34.98
CA ASN A 45 -8.76 -1.75 35.68
C ASN A 45 -8.55 -0.24 35.42
N ASN A 46 -7.98 0.50 36.38
CA ASN A 46 -7.73 1.95 36.30
C ASN A 46 -6.24 2.29 36.49
N VAL A 47 -5.60 2.92 35.49
CA VAL A 47 -4.19 3.32 35.54
C VAL A 47 -4.07 4.85 35.54
N GLN A 48 -3.70 5.45 36.67
CA GLN A 48 -3.61 6.91 36.79
C GLN A 48 -2.35 7.49 36.14
N THR A 49 -1.16 6.93 36.38
CA THR A 49 0.10 7.45 35.79
C THR A 49 1.10 6.34 35.44
N SER A 50 1.71 6.39 34.25
CA SER A 50 2.79 5.47 33.85
C SER A 50 3.65 5.97 32.67
N ASP A 51 4.97 6.19 32.85
CA ASP A 51 5.86 6.62 31.76
C ASP A 51 5.87 5.66 30.54
N ASN A 52 5.61 4.35 30.75
CA ASN A 52 5.59 3.35 29.68
C ASN A 52 4.56 2.26 29.96
N LEU A 53 3.43 2.27 29.25
CA LEU A 53 2.46 1.17 29.17
C LEU A 53 2.62 0.44 27.82
N SER A 54 2.87 -0.87 27.81
CA SER A 54 2.98 -1.58 26.52
C SER A 54 1.61 -1.91 25.92
N ASN A 55 0.70 -2.54 26.67
CA ASN A 55 -0.61 -2.93 26.14
C ASN A 55 -1.73 -2.88 27.21
N THR A 56 -2.95 -2.52 26.82
CA THR A 56 -4.19 -3.11 27.37
C THR A 56 -4.61 -4.30 26.49
N PHE A 57 -5.42 -5.24 26.98
CA PHE A 57 -5.73 -6.50 26.28
C PHE A 57 -7.18 -7.03 26.43
N GLU A 58 -7.95 -6.56 27.40
CA GLU A 58 -9.37 -6.94 27.62
C GLU A 58 -10.16 -5.63 27.90
N ASN A 59 -11.44 -5.66 28.28
CA ASN A 59 -12.38 -4.52 28.10
C ASN A 59 -12.47 -3.57 29.32
N GLU A 60 -13.10 -2.39 29.13
CA GLU A 60 -13.45 -1.42 30.19
C GLU A 60 -12.25 -0.90 31.03
N ASN A 61 -11.04 -0.74 30.44
CA ASN A 61 -9.86 -0.24 31.18
C ASN A 61 -9.60 1.27 30.99
N ASP A 62 -9.53 1.99 32.12
CA ASP A 62 -9.26 3.44 32.25
C ASP A 62 -7.73 3.72 32.22
N VAL A 63 -7.25 4.65 31.39
CA VAL A 63 -5.86 5.17 31.43
C VAL A 63 -5.84 6.70 31.46
N GLN A 64 -5.36 7.30 32.56
CA GLN A 64 -5.40 8.76 32.76
C GLN A 64 -4.20 9.51 32.15
N GLU A 65 -2.96 9.17 32.51
CA GLU A 65 -1.73 9.80 31.96
C GLU A 65 -0.63 8.76 31.64
N SER A 66 -0.04 8.81 30.42
CA SER A 66 1.10 7.96 30.02
C SER A 66 2.02 8.61 28.98
N ASP A 67 3.35 8.63 29.18
CA ASP A 67 4.28 9.17 28.15
C ASP A 67 4.30 8.28 26.87
N ASN A 68 4.01 6.98 27.00
CA ASN A 68 4.04 6.02 25.90
C ASN A 68 3.04 4.87 26.14
N LEU A 69 2.02 4.77 25.29
CA LEU A 69 1.14 3.60 25.17
C LEU A 69 1.40 2.90 23.83
N SER A 70 1.81 1.63 23.83
CA SER A 70 2.08 0.95 22.54
C SER A 70 0.81 0.47 21.85
N ASN A 71 -0.11 -0.22 22.56
CA ASN A 71 -1.40 -0.62 21.98
C ASN A 71 -2.54 -0.52 23.01
N ALA A 72 -3.71 -0.06 22.56
CA ALA A 72 -5.01 -0.52 23.06
C ALA A 72 -5.53 -1.58 22.07
N LEU A 73 -6.12 -2.69 22.55
CA LEU A 73 -6.28 -3.92 21.74
C LEU A 73 -7.69 -4.52 21.62
N GLU A 74 -8.58 -4.35 22.60
CA GLU A 74 -9.96 -4.90 22.60
C GLU A 74 -10.95 -3.78 23.04
N ASP A 75 -12.25 -4.05 23.20
CA ASP A 75 -13.29 -3.00 23.16
C ASP A 75 -13.41 -2.10 24.43
N GLU A 76 -14.04 -0.92 24.28
CA GLU A 76 -14.48 -0.01 25.38
C GLU A 76 -13.36 0.48 26.35
N ASN A 77 -12.17 0.89 25.86
CA ASN A 77 -11.10 1.47 26.72
C ASN A 77 -10.95 3.01 26.60
N ASP A 78 -10.94 3.70 27.75
CA ASP A 78 -10.84 5.17 27.88
C ASP A 78 -9.37 5.63 28.04
N VAL A 79 -8.85 6.48 27.13
CA VAL A 79 -7.48 7.03 27.22
C VAL A 79 -7.52 8.56 27.29
N GLN A 80 -7.27 9.12 28.48
CA GLN A 80 -7.44 10.56 28.72
C GLN A 80 -6.25 11.41 28.24
N ALA A 81 -5.01 10.94 28.40
CA ALA A 81 -3.81 11.62 27.90
C ALA A 81 -2.64 10.68 27.60
N SER A 82 -2.04 10.79 26.41
CA SER A 82 -0.80 10.08 26.06
C SER A 82 0.13 10.85 25.10
N ASP A 83 1.41 11.05 25.44
CA ASP A 83 2.40 11.70 24.54
C ASP A 83 2.59 10.90 23.23
N ASN A 84 2.45 9.57 23.28
CA ASN A 84 2.60 8.66 22.13
C ASN A 84 1.68 7.43 22.25
N LEU A 85 0.69 7.31 21.37
CA LEU A 85 -0.13 6.10 21.20
C LEU A 85 0.19 5.44 19.84
N SER A 86 0.72 4.21 19.85
CA SER A 86 1.13 3.58 18.58
C SER A 86 -0.02 2.93 17.82
N ASN A 87 -0.98 2.28 18.49
CA ASN A 87 -2.21 1.80 17.86
C ASN A 87 -3.40 1.79 18.86
N ALA A 88 -4.59 2.18 18.39
CA ALA A 88 -5.87 1.65 18.86
C ALA A 88 -6.41 0.70 17.77
N LEU A 89 -7.05 -0.42 18.13
CA LEU A 89 -7.14 -1.58 17.23
C LEU A 89 -8.51 -2.28 17.07
N GLU A 90 -9.46 -2.15 18.00
CA GLU A 90 -10.82 -2.74 17.92
C GLU A 90 -11.88 -1.68 18.41
N ASP A 91 -13.13 -2.06 18.71
CA ASP A 91 -14.30 -1.13 18.66
C ASP A 91 -14.49 -0.23 19.92
N GLU A 92 -15.18 0.91 19.77
CA GLU A 92 -15.68 1.81 20.84
C GLU A 92 -14.64 2.35 21.87
N ASN A 93 -13.41 2.73 21.45
CA ASN A 93 -12.40 3.35 22.36
C ASN A 93 -12.35 4.90 22.28
N ASP A 94 -12.40 5.58 23.44
CA ASP A 94 -12.42 7.04 23.57
C ASP A 94 -10.99 7.60 23.83
N VAL A 95 -10.46 8.44 22.93
CA VAL A 95 -9.11 9.04 23.08
C VAL A 95 -9.20 10.57 23.20
N GLN A 96 -9.03 11.09 24.41
CA GLN A 96 -9.29 12.50 24.69
C GLN A 96 -8.11 13.42 24.29
N ALA A 97 -6.85 13.00 24.51
CA ALA A 97 -5.68 13.78 24.11
C ALA A 97 -4.44 12.92 23.74
N SER A 98 -3.81 13.17 22.58
CA SER A 98 -2.48 12.60 22.29
C SER A 98 -1.59 13.42 21.34
N ASP A 99 -0.33 13.66 21.72
CA ASP A 99 0.66 14.37 20.88
C ASP A 99 0.98 13.61 19.56
N ASN A 100 0.95 12.27 19.58
CA ASN A 100 1.25 11.42 18.42
C ASN A 100 0.43 10.11 18.45
N LEU A 101 -0.60 10.01 17.60
CA LEU A 101 -1.36 8.77 17.35
C LEU A 101 -0.95 8.15 16.00
N SER A 102 -0.37 6.95 16.02
CA SER A 102 0.16 6.35 14.78
C SER A 102 -0.88 5.61 13.93
N ASN A 103 -1.83 4.88 14.53
CA ASN A 103 -2.96 4.28 13.80
C ASN A 103 -4.21 4.17 14.69
N THR A 104 -5.40 4.34 14.10
CA THR A 104 -6.64 3.66 14.54
C THR A 104 -7.03 2.60 13.52
N PHE A 105 -7.74 1.56 13.95
CA PHE A 105 -8.31 0.51 13.11
C PHE A 105 -9.68 0.08 13.66
N GLU A 106 -10.66 -0.09 12.78
CA GLU A 106 -12.03 -0.56 13.08
C GLU A 106 -12.86 0.45 13.96
N ASN A 107 -14.08 0.10 14.37
CA ASN A 107 -15.25 1.00 14.31
C ASN A 107 -15.47 1.92 15.55
N GLU A 108 -16.21 3.02 15.35
CA GLU A 108 -16.82 3.87 16.42
C GLU A 108 -15.84 4.42 17.50
N ASN A 109 -14.58 4.70 17.14
CA ASN A 109 -13.58 5.31 18.04
C ASN A 109 -13.62 6.87 17.99
N ASP A 110 -13.84 7.53 19.13
CA ASP A 110 -13.93 9.01 19.25
C ASP A 110 -12.56 9.62 19.60
N VAL A 111 -12.07 10.61 18.83
CA VAL A 111 -10.75 11.24 19.06
C VAL A 111 -10.90 12.76 19.20
N GLN A 112 -10.69 13.29 20.41
CA GLN A 112 -11.04 14.69 20.72
C GLN A 112 -9.92 15.68 20.34
N GLU A 113 -8.67 15.53 20.82
CA GLU A 113 -7.54 16.40 20.44
C GLU A 113 -6.25 15.59 20.13
N SER A 114 -5.63 15.78 18.94
CA SER A 114 -4.30 15.19 18.65
C SER A 114 -3.41 16.00 17.71
N ASP A 115 -2.15 16.25 18.10
CA ASP A 115 -1.19 17.06 17.32
C ASP A 115 -0.77 16.37 16.00
N ASN A 116 -0.68 15.03 15.98
CA ASN A 116 -0.29 14.24 14.80
C ASN A 116 -0.99 12.87 14.73
N LEU A 117 -1.89 12.68 13.75
CA LEU A 117 -2.53 11.40 13.43
C LEU A 117 -1.99 10.82 12.10
N SER A 118 -1.34 9.65 12.14
CA SER A 118 -0.68 9.09 10.96
C SER A 118 -1.61 8.27 10.04
N ASN A 119 -2.51 7.46 10.58
CA ASN A 119 -3.57 6.78 9.81
C ASN A 119 -4.85 6.66 10.65
N ALA A 120 -6.01 6.93 10.03
CA ALA A 120 -7.32 6.48 10.51
C ALA A 120 -7.91 5.51 9.48
N VAL A 121 -8.42 4.35 9.93
CA VAL A 121 -8.72 3.20 9.06
C VAL A 121 -10.06 2.52 9.39
N GLU A 122 -11.05 2.79 8.53
CA GLU A 122 -12.41 2.22 8.47
C GLU A 122 -13.44 2.73 9.52
N ASP A 123 -14.64 3.03 9.00
CA ASP A 123 -16.00 3.23 9.55
C ASP A 123 -16.21 4.02 10.89
N GLU A 124 -16.99 5.11 10.81
CA GLU A 124 -17.67 5.87 11.90
C GLU A 124 -16.81 6.42 13.08
N ASN A 125 -15.57 6.88 12.84
CA ASN A 125 -14.76 7.58 13.87
C ASN A 125 -15.01 9.13 13.82
N ASP A 126 -15.43 9.80 14.90
CA ASP A 126 -15.54 11.29 14.97
C ASP A 126 -14.23 11.91 15.48
N VAL A 127 -13.57 12.72 14.65
CA VAL A 127 -12.27 13.35 14.97
C VAL A 127 -12.45 14.86 15.14
N GLN A 128 -12.53 15.31 16.39
CA GLN A 128 -12.97 16.68 16.68
C GLN A 128 -11.87 17.73 16.38
N ALA A 129 -10.60 17.43 16.68
CA ALA A 129 -9.46 18.30 16.33
C ALA A 129 -8.14 17.55 16.09
N SER A 130 -7.48 17.79 14.94
CA SER A 130 -6.07 17.39 14.76
C SER A 130 -5.22 18.32 13.88
N ASP A 131 -4.03 18.69 14.35
CA ASP A 131 -3.13 19.63 13.68
C ASP A 131 -2.53 19.05 12.37
N ASN A 132 -2.30 17.73 12.32
CA ASN A 132 -1.73 17.02 11.16
C ASN A 132 -2.32 15.61 10.96
N LEU A 133 -3.15 15.40 9.94
CA LEU A 133 -3.70 14.09 9.55
C LEU A 133 -3.06 13.58 8.24
N SER A 134 -2.32 12.47 8.30
CA SER A 134 -1.56 11.96 7.15
C SER A 134 -2.39 11.11 6.17
N ASN A 135 -3.25 10.20 6.65
CA ASN A 135 -4.18 9.43 5.82
C ASN A 135 -5.51 9.16 6.55
N ALA A 136 -6.62 9.31 5.84
CA ALA A 136 -7.94 8.78 6.23
C ALA A 136 -8.49 7.87 5.12
N VAL A 137 -9.14 6.75 5.47
CA VAL A 137 -9.44 5.64 4.53
C VAL A 137 -10.90 5.15 4.63
N GLU A 138 -11.66 5.36 3.54
CA GLU A 138 -13.03 4.88 3.25
C GLU A 138 -14.09 4.98 4.39
N ASP A 139 -15.09 5.87 4.22
CA ASP A 139 -16.43 5.92 4.85
C ASP A 139 -16.67 6.55 6.26
N GLU A 140 -17.82 7.21 6.39
CA GLU A 140 -18.52 7.94 7.51
C GLU A 140 -17.78 8.69 8.66
N ASN A 141 -16.45 8.80 8.71
CA ASN A 141 -15.77 9.67 9.70
C ASN A 141 -16.11 11.17 9.53
N ASP A 142 -16.67 11.83 10.55
CA ASP A 142 -16.74 13.30 10.63
C ASP A 142 -15.41 13.85 11.16
N VAL A 143 -15.02 15.03 10.68
CA VAL A 143 -13.74 15.67 11.02
C VAL A 143 -13.99 17.16 11.19
N GLN A 144 -14.20 17.58 12.44
CA GLN A 144 -14.75 18.90 12.75
C GLN A 144 -13.70 20.02 12.65
N ALA A 145 -12.41 19.72 12.84
CA ALA A 145 -11.29 20.61 12.54
C ALA A 145 -9.99 19.86 12.24
N SER A 146 -9.29 20.21 11.14
CA SER A 146 -7.89 19.85 10.96
C SER A 146 -7.13 20.88 10.14
N ASP A 147 -5.91 21.23 10.58
CA ASP A 147 -5.09 22.28 9.95
C ASP A 147 -4.33 21.75 8.71
N ASN A 148 -3.99 20.45 8.66
CA ASN A 148 -3.25 19.82 7.54
C ASN A 148 -3.70 18.37 7.25
N LEU A 149 -4.46 18.15 6.18
CA LEU A 149 -4.85 16.81 5.68
C LEU A 149 -4.08 16.43 4.40
N SER A 150 -3.40 15.27 4.40
CA SER A 150 -2.48 14.87 3.31
C SER A 150 -3.06 13.91 2.24
N ASN A 151 -3.90 12.94 2.61
CA ASN A 151 -4.57 12.03 1.65
C ASN A 151 -6.00 11.67 2.11
N THR A 152 -6.90 11.47 1.14
CA THR A 152 -8.19 10.79 1.32
C THR A 152 -8.39 9.76 0.21
N LEU A 153 -9.12 8.68 0.51
CA LEU A 153 -9.50 7.64 -0.45
C LEU A 153 -11.02 7.42 -0.42
N GLU A 154 -11.64 7.65 -1.59
CA GLU A 154 -13.10 7.65 -1.83
C GLU A 154 -13.85 8.72 -0.97
N VAL A 155 -15.18 8.88 -1.13
CA VAL A 155 -15.88 10.16 -0.79
C VAL A 155 -17.35 10.01 -0.37
N GLU A 156 -17.69 10.39 0.86
CA GLU A 156 -18.90 11.21 1.15
C GLU A 156 -18.85 12.05 2.48
N ASN A 157 -17.67 12.42 3.00
CA ASN A 157 -17.54 13.23 4.24
C ASN A 157 -18.07 14.69 4.08
N ASP A 158 -18.91 15.17 4.99
CA ASP A 158 -19.57 16.51 4.94
C ASP A 158 -18.72 17.63 5.61
N VAL A 159 -17.41 17.62 5.35
CA VAL A 159 -16.38 18.36 6.11
C VAL A 159 -16.63 19.87 6.20
N GLN A 160 -16.81 20.39 7.42
CA GLN A 160 -17.07 21.80 7.67
C GLN A 160 -15.80 22.57 8.05
N ALA A 161 -15.34 23.43 7.12
CA ALA A 161 -14.27 24.43 7.30
C ALA A 161 -12.79 23.92 7.31
N LEU A 162 -12.34 23.35 6.17
CA LEU A 162 -10.91 23.24 5.83
C LEU A 162 -10.38 24.51 5.13
N ASP A 163 -9.20 25.01 5.52
CA ASP A 163 -8.55 26.18 4.89
C ASP A 163 -7.47 25.79 3.84
N ASN A 164 -7.03 24.52 3.77
CA ASN A 164 -6.15 23.99 2.70
C ASN A 164 -6.44 22.52 2.31
N LEU A 165 -6.86 22.27 1.07
CA LEU A 165 -6.87 20.93 0.44
C LEU A 165 -5.81 20.88 -0.68
N SER A 166 -4.84 19.96 -0.59
CA SER A 166 -3.67 19.96 -1.49
C SER A 166 -3.42 18.68 -2.29
N THR A 167 -4.07 18.55 -3.45
CA THR A 167 -3.49 17.77 -4.57
C THR A 167 -2.32 18.54 -5.23
N THR A 168 -1.30 18.91 -4.45
CA THR A 168 0.04 19.32 -4.90
C THR A 168 1.04 19.29 -3.74
N SER A 169 2.15 18.59 -3.95
CA SER A 169 3.27 18.40 -3.02
C SER A 169 3.73 19.63 -2.21
N GLN A 170 3.64 19.55 -0.87
CA GLN A 170 4.68 20.06 0.03
C GLN A 170 4.56 19.53 1.47
N VAL A 171 5.41 18.54 1.81
CA VAL A 171 5.69 18.20 3.22
C VAL A 171 6.64 19.25 3.80
N LYS A 172 6.40 19.62 5.06
CA LYS A 172 7.33 20.29 5.97
C LYS A 172 7.44 19.42 7.23
N ASN A 173 8.58 19.22 7.90
CA ASN A 173 9.92 19.78 7.68
C ASN A 173 11.01 18.67 7.64
N ASP A 174 12.27 19.10 7.54
CA ASP A 174 13.52 18.39 7.87
C ASP A 174 13.91 17.08 7.16
N VAL A 175 13.13 16.59 6.19
CA VAL A 175 13.69 15.75 5.11
C VAL A 175 14.31 16.61 4.01
N LYS A 176 15.60 16.42 3.72
CA LYS A 176 16.35 17.16 2.68
C LYS A 176 15.93 16.77 1.26
N SER A 177 14.90 17.43 0.76
CA SER A 177 14.61 17.67 -0.68
C SER A 177 14.67 16.45 -1.61
N SER A 178 13.57 15.67 -1.67
CA SER A 178 13.30 14.72 -2.77
C SER A 178 12.10 15.14 -3.64
N ASP A 179 11.01 15.61 -3.05
CA ASP A 179 9.69 15.66 -3.72
C ASP A 179 9.30 17.02 -4.32
N SER A 180 10.12 18.06 -4.15
CA SER A 180 9.93 19.34 -4.84
C SER A 180 10.10 19.17 -6.36
N LEU A 181 9.21 19.75 -7.16
CA LEU A 181 9.40 19.88 -8.62
C LEU A 181 10.70 20.64 -8.93
N LEU A 182 11.42 20.21 -9.97
CA LEU A 182 12.65 20.86 -10.41
C LEU A 182 12.37 22.27 -10.92
N THR A 183 13.26 23.22 -10.59
CA THR A 183 13.27 24.53 -11.26
C THR A 183 13.69 24.37 -12.73
N ALA A 184 13.33 25.35 -13.56
CA ALA A 184 13.71 25.35 -14.98
C ALA A 184 15.24 25.25 -15.20
N PHE A 185 16.04 25.76 -14.26
CA PHE A 185 17.51 25.68 -14.31
C PHE A 185 18.01 24.25 -14.02
N GLU A 186 17.42 23.56 -13.04
CA GLU A 186 17.75 22.16 -12.73
C GLU A 186 17.34 21.23 -13.86
N VAL A 187 16.14 21.42 -14.44
CA VAL A 187 15.73 20.70 -15.65
C VAL A 187 16.72 20.92 -16.79
N GLU A 188 17.17 22.16 -17.02
CA GLU A 188 18.15 22.47 -18.08
C GLU A 188 19.51 21.83 -17.80
N ASN A 189 19.95 21.77 -16.54
CA ASN A 189 21.21 21.14 -16.14
C ASN A 189 21.15 19.62 -16.30
N ASP A 190 20.10 18.95 -15.81
CA ASP A 190 19.91 17.50 -15.94
C ASP A 190 19.82 17.08 -17.41
N VAL A 191 19.06 17.83 -18.22
CA VAL A 191 18.95 17.62 -19.67
C VAL A 191 20.31 17.72 -20.38
N LYS A 192 21.14 18.72 -20.02
CA LYS A 192 22.52 18.84 -20.53
C LYS A 192 23.43 17.72 -20.03
N ALA A 193 23.32 17.35 -18.75
CA ALA A 193 24.14 16.31 -18.14
C ALA A 193 23.89 14.95 -18.81
N ILE A 194 22.63 14.54 -18.97
CA ILE A 194 22.23 13.35 -19.74
C ILE A 194 22.74 13.45 -21.19
N ARG A 195 22.62 14.62 -21.84
CA ARG A 195 23.09 14.80 -23.23
C ARG A 195 24.60 14.68 -23.38
N ASN A 196 25.38 15.04 -22.36
CA ASN A 196 26.83 14.89 -22.36
C ASN A 196 27.22 13.44 -22.02
N ALA A 197 26.57 12.83 -21.01
CA ALA A 197 26.75 11.43 -20.62
C ALA A 197 26.48 10.42 -21.75
N THR A 198 25.68 10.81 -22.74
CA THR A 198 25.31 10.00 -23.91
C THR A 198 26.04 10.39 -25.21
N ARG A 199 27.03 11.30 -25.17
CA ARG A 199 27.74 11.77 -26.39
C ARG A 199 29.26 11.66 -26.26
N GLY A 200 29.83 10.62 -26.84
CA GLY A 200 31.28 10.52 -27.02
C GLY A 200 31.77 9.11 -27.32
N ALA A 201 33.04 8.87 -27.00
CA ALA A 201 33.63 7.53 -27.01
C ALA A 201 33.38 6.84 -25.66
N GLY A 202 32.14 6.44 -25.41
CA GLY A 202 31.68 5.82 -24.17
C GLY A 202 30.51 6.57 -23.53
N THR A 203 29.86 5.91 -22.57
CA THR A 203 28.72 6.43 -21.78
C THR A 203 29.19 6.75 -20.36
N ASP A 204 28.78 7.89 -19.82
CA ASP A 204 28.88 8.14 -18.37
C ASP A 204 27.69 7.50 -17.65
N PHE A 205 27.87 6.25 -17.22
CA PHE A 205 26.84 5.49 -16.52
C PHE A 205 26.48 6.10 -15.17
N GLN A 206 27.42 6.77 -14.48
CA GLN A 206 27.19 7.34 -13.16
C GLN A 206 26.24 8.53 -13.23
N VAL A 207 26.41 9.43 -14.21
CA VAL A 207 25.47 10.54 -14.45
C VAL A 207 24.06 10.03 -14.81
N LEU A 208 23.95 8.89 -15.53
CA LEU A 208 22.65 8.28 -15.82
C LEU A 208 22.02 7.63 -14.58
N ILE A 209 22.81 6.98 -13.73
CA ILE A 209 22.38 6.46 -12.42
C ILE A 209 21.86 7.60 -11.54
N ASP A 210 22.64 8.68 -11.40
CA ASP A 210 22.36 9.78 -10.50
C ASP A 210 21.08 10.55 -10.89
N ILE A 211 20.80 10.70 -12.19
CA ILE A 211 19.63 11.45 -12.67
C ILE A 211 18.43 10.52 -12.93
N LEU A 212 18.58 9.49 -13.77
CA LEU A 212 17.44 8.63 -14.13
C LEU A 212 16.95 7.78 -12.95
N GLY A 213 17.87 7.41 -12.04
CA GLY A 213 17.56 6.69 -10.80
C GLY A 213 17.28 7.60 -9.60
N GLY A 214 17.89 8.79 -9.53
CA GLY A 214 17.76 9.69 -8.37
C GLY A 214 16.61 10.71 -8.43
N ARG A 215 15.91 10.85 -9.56
CA ARG A 215 14.76 11.76 -9.71
C ARG A 215 13.43 11.05 -9.52
N THR A 216 12.43 11.75 -9.00
CA THR A 216 11.05 11.23 -8.87
C THR A 216 10.37 11.11 -10.25
N PRO A 217 9.27 10.35 -10.39
CA PRO A 217 8.50 10.27 -11.64
C PRO A 217 8.09 11.65 -12.20
N GLN A 218 7.65 12.55 -11.32
CA GLN A 218 7.21 13.90 -11.65
C GLN A 218 8.37 14.74 -12.19
N GLN A 219 9.54 14.70 -11.51
CA GLN A 219 10.76 15.34 -11.97
C GLN A 219 11.25 14.76 -13.31
N MET A 220 11.16 13.45 -13.50
CA MET A 220 11.48 12.80 -14.77
C MET A 220 10.58 13.27 -15.92
N VAL A 221 9.28 13.50 -15.68
CA VAL A 221 8.38 14.11 -16.70
C VAL A 221 8.85 15.52 -17.09
N GLN A 222 9.37 16.32 -16.15
CA GLN A 222 9.96 17.63 -16.47
C GLN A 222 11.21 17.48 -17.34
N ILE A 223 12.10 16.52 -17.02
CA ILE A 223 13.34 16.25 -17.76
C ILE A 223 13.05 15.72 -19.17
N ILE A 224 12.12 14.78 -19.33
CA ILE A 224 11.72 14.21 -20.64
C ILE A 224 11.21 15.33 -21.57
N ASN A 225 10.33 16.20 -21.05
CA ASN A 225 9.82 17.35 -21.81
C ASN A 225 10.90 18.39 -22.10
N GLY A 226 11.79 18.67 -21.15
CA GLY A 226 12.95 19.56 -21.31
C GLY A 226 13.91 19.05 -22.40
N TYR A 227 14.21 17.75 -22.42
CA TYR A 227 15.09 17.13 -23.41
C TYR A 227 14.51 17.22 -24.82
N LYS A 228 13.22 16.89 -24.97
CA LYS A 228 12.49 17.00 -26.24
C LYS A 228 12.46 18.45 -26.76
N LYS A 229 12.28 19.42 -25.87
CA LYS A 229 12.33 20.86 -26.20
C LYS A 229 13.73 21.36 -26.55
N ALA A 230 14.78 20.80 -25.94
CA ALA A 230 16.16 21.25 -26.13
C ALA A 230 16.85 20.64 -27.37
N TYR A 231 16.46 19.44 -27.79
CA TYR A 231 17.17 18.67 -28.82
C TYR A 231 16.29 18.12 -29.96
N GLU A 232 14.99 18.40 -29.96
CA GLU A 232 14.00 17.98 -30.98
C GLU A 232 13.89 16.45 -31.20
N ILE A 233 14.47 15.66 -30.30
CA ILE A 233 14.41 14.19 -30.22
C ILE A 233 13.88 13.78 -28.85
N SER A 234 13.24 12.62 -28.72
CA SER A 234 12.85 12.13 -27.39
C SER A 234 14.08 11.65 -26.60
N LEU A 235 13.94 11.64 -25.27
CA LEU A 235 15.01 11.12 -24.40
C LEU A 235 15.22 9.62 -24.64
N ILE A 236 14.15 8.83 -24.72
CA ILE A 236 14.21 7.39 -25.00
C ILE A 236 14.87 7.08 -26.36
N ASP A 237 14.59 7.83 -27.43
CA ASP A 237 15.26 7.63 -28.73
C ASP A 237 16.78 7.84 -28.61
N SER A 238 17.21 8.81 -27.78
CA SER A 238 18.65 9.03 -27.56
C SER A 238 19.28 7.97 -26.66
N LEU A 239 18.56 7.44 -25.66
CA LEU A 239 19.08 6.36 -24.80
C LEU A 239 19.17 5.04 -25.58
N ASN A 240 18.11 4.65 -26.29
CA ASN A 240 18.07 3.45 -27.15
C ASN A 240 19.13 3.46 -28.26
N LYS A 241 19.62 4.63 -28.69
CA LYS A 241 20.63 4.78 -29.73
C LYS A 241 22.07 4.74 -29.20
N GLU A 242 22.33 5.40 -28.06
CA GLU A 242 23.71 5.62 -27.57
C GLU A 242 24.11 4.60 -26.47
N LEU A 243 23.15 3.88 -25.87
CA LEU A 243 23.43 2.80 -24.91
C LEU A 243 23.57 1.43 -25.59
N ILE A 244 24.50 0.61 -25.09
CA ILE A 244 24.60 -0.80 -25.50
C ILE A 244 23.39 -1.56 -24.94
N LEU A 245 22.67 -2.28 -25.81
CA LEU A 245 21.48 -3.04 -25.43
C LEU A 245 21.81 -4.15 -24.42
N GLY A 246 21.18 -4.05 -23.25
CA GLY A 246 21.31 -4.94 -22.11
C GLY A 246 20.39 -4.44 -20.98
N ASN A 247 20.32 -5.18 -19.86
CA ASN A 247 19.34 -4.92 -18.81
C ASN A 247 19.38 -3.47 -18.27
N PHE A 248 20.59 -2.90 -18.08
CA PHE A 248 20.75 -1.50 -17.67
C PHE A 248 20.24 -0.51 -18.72
N GLY A 249 20.58 -0.70 -20.00
CA GLY A 249 20.10 0.17 -21.08
C GLY A 249 18.58 0.17 -21.21
N TYR A 250 17.95 -1.01 -21.07
CA TYR A 250 16.50 -1.14 -21.05
C TYR A 250 15.86 -0.45 -19.82
N LEU A 251 16.47 -0.57 -18.63
CA LEU A 251 16.04 0.15 -17.43
C LEU A 251 16.15 1.67 -17.61
N CYS A 252 17.28 2.21 -18.09
CA CYS A 252 17.43 3.64 -18.37
C CYS A 252 16.38 4.16 -19.36
N SER A 253 16.12 3.44 -20.45
CA SER A 253 15.08 3.80 -21.42
C SER A 253 13.68 3.72 -20.84
N ALA A 254 13.38 2.74 -19.99
CA ALA A 254 12.09 2.61 -19.30
C ALA A 254 11.84 3.75 -18.31
N LEU A 255 12.86 4.15 -17.54
CA LEU A 255 12.80 5.29 -16.61
C LEU A 255 12.68 6.66 -17.31
N ALA A 256 12.96 6.70 -18.62
CA ALA A 256 12.77 7.85 -19.49
C ALA A 256 11.41 7.88 -20.21
N ILE A 257 10.46 7.02 -19.79
CA ILE A 257 9.05 7.06 -20.17
C ILE A 257 8.21 7.42 -18.92
N PRO A 258 7.15 8.25 -19.02
CA PRO A 258 6.19 8.43 -17.93
C PRO A 258 5.49 7.11 -17.56
N ILE A 259 5.27 6.82 -16.28
CA ILE A 259 4.80 5.49 -15.80
C ILE A 259 3.54 5.01 -16.55
N LEU A 260 2.55 5.87 -16.77
CA LEU A 260 1.35 5.55 -17.55
C LEU A 260 1.65 5.12 -18.99
N GLU A 261 2.53 5.86 -19.68
CA GLU A 261 2.93 5.51 -21.05
C GLU A 261 3.76 4.22 -21.09
N TYR A 262 4.50 3.92 -20.02
CA TYR A 262 5.25 2.67 -19.88
C TYR A 262 4.34 1.45 -19.64
N ASP A 263 3.31 1.57 -18.79
CA ASP A 263 2.29 0.53 -18.61
C ASP A 263 1.55 0.26 -19.94
N VAL A 264 1.16 1.33 -20.65
CA VAL A 264 0.53 1.25 -21.98
C VAL A 264 1.42 0.56 -23.01
N ILE A 265 2.73 0.86 -23.04
CA ILE A 265 3.70 0.17 -23.90
C ILE A 265 3.81 -1.31 -23.54
N CYS A 266 3.96 -1.63 -22.25
CA CYS A 266 4.09 -3.00 -21.78
C CYS A 266 2.84 -3.85 -22.10
N LEU A 267 1.65 -3.27 -22.04
CA LEU A 267 0.40 -3.93 -22.45
C LEU A 267 0.41 -4.27 -23.96
N HIS A 268 0.70 -3.30 -24.83
CA HIS A 268 0.75 -3.56 -26.28
C HIS A 268 1.88 -4.54 -26.63
N GLU A 269 3.08 -4.39 -26.07
CA GLU A 269 4.19 -5.32 -26.28
C GLU A 269 3.86 -6.74 -25.80
N ALA A 270 3.05 -6.88 -24.74
CA ALA A 270 2.58 -8.17 -24.26
C ALA A 270 1.50 -8.80 -25.14
N LEU A 271 0.57 -7.99 -25.69
CA LEU A 271 -0.50 -8.43 -26.59
C LEU A 271 0.04 -8.88 -27.96
N TYR A 272 0.95 -8.11 -28.56
CA TYR A 272 1.42 -8.26 -29.95
C TYR A 272 2.71 -9.08 -30.12
N ARG A 273 3.02 -10.01 -29.19
CA ARG A 273 4.21 -10.88 -29.29
C ARG A 273 4.09 -11.88 -30.45
N LEU A 274 5.24 -12.25 -31.01
CA LEU A 274 5.33 -13.21 -32.14
C LEU A 274 4.77 -14.62 -31.83
N ILE A 275 4.69 -15.02 -30.56
CA ILE A 275 4.21 -16.34 -30.12
C ILE A 275 3.31 -16.17 -28.89
N GLY A 276 2.05 -15.77 -29.12
CA GLY A 276 1.01 -15.64 -28.10
C GLY A 276 1.22 -14.46 -27.14
N ALA A 277 0.11 -13.96 -26.59
CA ALA A 277 0.16 -12.88 -25.61
C ALA A 277 0.96 -13.28 -24.35
N ASN A 278 1.53 -12.31 -23.64
CA ASN A 278 2.13 -12.53 -22.33
C ASN A 278 1.13 -12.19 -21.21
N ASP A 279 0.24 -13.13 -20.91
CA ASP A 279 -0.78 -13.02 -19.86
C ASP A 279 -0.21 -12.51 -18.52
N SER A 280 1.03 -12.88 -18.18
CA SER A 280 1.68 -12.47 -16.93
C SER A 280 1.90 -10.95 -16.84
N VAL A 281 2.12 -10.27 -17.97
CA VAL A 281 2.29 -8.81 -18.01
C VAL A 281 0.94 -8.10 -17.90
N LEU A 282 -0.11 -8.64 -18.54
CA LEU A 282 -1.46 -8.11 -18.38
C LEU A 282 -1.97 -8.28 -16.95
N ILE A 283 -1.69 -9.42 -16.30
CA ILE A 283 -1.97 -9.64 -14.88
C ILE A 283 -1.26 -8.59 -14.04
N GLU A 284 0.06 -8.45 -14.21
CA GLU A 284 0.87 -7.52 -13.41
C GLU A 284 0.46 -6.04 -13.55
N ILE A 285 -0.09 -5.64 -14.71
CA ILE A 285 -0.47 -4.25 -14.99
C ILE A 285 -1.93 -3.93 -14.64
N LEU A 286 -2.86 -4.86 -14.88
CA LEU A 286 -4.31 -4.62 -14.76
C LEU A 286 -4.93 -5.14 -13.46
N VAL A 287 -4.37 -6.17 -12.82
CA VAL A 287 -4.94 -6.72 -11.57
C VAL A 287 -4.73 -5.75 -10.42
N GLY A 288 -5.78 -5.53 -9.62
CA GLY A 288 -5.76 -4.60 -8.50
C GLY A 288 -5.64 -3.14 -8.94
N ARG A 289 -6.14 -2.76 -10.12
CA ARG A 289 -6.27 -1.35 -10.53
C ARG A 289 -7.68 -0.85 -10.20
N THR A 290 -7.80 0.38 -9.70
CA THR A 290 -9.07 1.09 -9.50
C THR A 290 -9.73 1.42 -10.85
N GLU A 291 -11.03 1.72 -10.89
CA GLU A 291 -11.71 2.24 -12.09
C GLU A 291 -10.99 3.50 -12.59
N LYS A 292 -10.54 4.35 -11.67
CA LYS A 292 -9.77 5.56 -11.94
C LYS A 292 -8.46 5.23 -12.70
N ASP A 293 -7.64 4.31 -12.18
CA ASP A 293 -6.44 3.81 -12.88
C ASP A 293 -6.76 3.16 -14.23
N ILE A 294 -7.75 2.26 -14.27
CA ILE A 294 -8.16 1.53 -15.48
C ILE A 294 -8.64 2.48 -16.58
N SER A 295 -9.41 3.51 -16.23
CA SER A 295 -9.90 4.53 -17.15
C SER A 295 -8.76 5.35 -17.74
N ILE A 296 -7.77 5.73 -16.91
CA ILE A 296 -6.57 6.45 -17.34
C ILE A 296 -5.70 5.57 -18.26
N ILE A 297 -5.51 4.28 -17.93
CA ILE A 297 -4.80 3.30 -18.77
C ILE A 297 -5.49 3.14 -20.14
N LYS A 298 -6.82 2.96 -20.16
CA LYS A 298 -7.62 2.85 -21.41
C LYS A 298 -7.49 4.10 -22.28
N ALA A 299 -7.61 5.29 -21.69
CA ALA A 299 -7.44 6.56 -22.40
C ALA A 299 -6.02 6.72 -22.98
N GLY A 300 -4.98 6.38 -22.19
CA GLY A 300 -3.59 6.40 -22.63
C GLY A 300 -3.31 5.41 -23.78
N TYR A 301 -3.87 4.20 -23.70
CA TYR A 301 -3.74 3.19 -24.74
C TYR A 301 -4.37 3.64 -26.07
N TYR A 302 -5.61 4.13 -26.02
CA TYR A 302 -6.29 4.67 -27.20
C TYR A 302 -5.55 5.89 -27.78
N ALA A 303 -5.06 6.81 -26.93
CA ALA A 303 -4.32 7.98 -27.38
C ALA A 303 -2.98 7.64 -28.06
N LYS A 304 -2.33 6.53 -27.67
CA LYS A 304 -1.04 6.09 -28.23
C LYS A 304 -1.20 5.22 -29.48
N TYR A 305 -2.22 4.36 -29.53
CA TYR A 305 -2.36 3.31 -30.53
C TYR A 305 -3.60 3.41 -31.41
N THR A 306 -4.50 4.36 -31.15
CA THR A 306 -5.75 4.62 -31.91
C THR A 306 -6.71 3.42 -32.00
N LYS A 307 -6.67 2.55 -30.97
CA LYS A 307 -7.49 1.35 -30.81
C LYS A 307 -7.84 1.15 -29.33
N GLU A 308 -8.99 0.53 -29.03
CA GLU A 308 -9.38 0.23 -27.65
C GLU A 308 -8.57 -0.96 -27.10
N LEU A 309 -8.13 -0.87 -25.84
CA LEU A 309 -7.44 -1.97 -25.16
C LEU A 309 -8.34 -3.23 -25.08
N GLU A 310 -9.63 -3.02 -24.90
CA GLU A 310 -10.65 -4.07 -24.95
C GLU A 310 -10.74 -4.77 -26.31
N GLU A 311 -10.48 -4.08 -27.44
CA GLU A 311 -10.43 -4.73 -28.76
C GLU A 311 -9.20 -5.62 -28.90
N ASP A 312 -8.02 -5.15 -28.49
CA ASP A 312 -6.81 -5.98 -28.53
C ASP A 312 -6.90 -7.19 -27.61
N ILE A 313 -7.50 -7.04 -26.41
CA ILE A 313 -7.78 -8.17 -25.52
C ILE A 313 -8.83 -9.12 -26.12
N LYS A 314 -9.82 -8.61 -26.86
CA LYS A 314 -10.77 -9.47 -27.60
C LYS A 314 -10.10 -10.26 -28.71
N GLU A 315 -9.04 -9.74 -29.34
CA GLU A 315 -8.29 -10.41 -30.41
C GLU A 315 -7.23 -11.39 -29.89
N HIS A 316 -6.38 -10.96 -28.95
CA HIS A 316 -5.14 -11.66 -28.59
C HIS A 316 -5.24 -12.53 -27.34
N ILE A 317 -6.18 -12.27 -26.43
CA ILE A 317 -6.39 -13.08 -25.22
C ILE A 317 -7.53 -14.08 -25.46
N HIS A 318 -7.44 -15.26 -24.86
CA HIS A 318 -8.39 -16.35 -25.06
C HIS A 318 -8.86 -16.96 -23.73
N GLY A 319 -9.95 -17.73 -23.77
CA GLY A 319 -10.48 -18.44 -22.60
C GLY A 319 -10.89 -17.52 -21.45
N ASP A 320 -10.76 -18.03 -20.22
CA ASP A 320 -11.26 -17.36 -19.02
C ASP A 320 -10.49 -16.07 -18.67
N LEU A 321 -9.22 -15.95 -19.11
CA LEU A 321 -8.42 -14.73 -18.94
C LEU A 321 -8.96 -13.56 -19.75
N LYS A 322 -9.47 -13.82 -20.97
CA LYS A 322 -10.17 -12.79 -21.75
C LYS A 322 -11.43 -12.32 -21.03
N THR A 323 -12.19 -13.24 -20.44
CA THR A 323 -13.37 -12.90 -19.63
C THR A 323 -12.97 -12.07 -18.41
N LEU A 324 -11.90 -12.43 -17.72
CA LEU A 324 -11.40 -11.72 -16.54
C LEU A 324 -10.88 -10.32 -16.86
N PHE A 325 -10.00 -10.15 -17.85
CA PHE A 325 -9.49 -8.82 -18.20
C PHE A 325 -10.60 -7.91 -18.75
N LEU A 326 -11.58 -8.44 -19.50
CA LEU A 326 -12.73 -7.64 -19.95
C LEU A 326 -13.68 -7.27 -18.80
N ALA A 327 -13.71 -8.04 -17.71
CA ALA A 327 -14.42 -7.67 -16.50
C ALA A 327 -13.66 -6.57 -15.73
N ILE A 328 -12.33 -6.68 -15.56
CA ILE A 328 -11.49 -5.63 -14.97
C ILE A 328 -11.61 -4.30 -15.74
N LEU A 329 -11.53 -4.33 -17.08
CA LEU A 329 -11.68 -3.13 -17.92
C LEU A 329 -13.10 -2.55 -17.95
N ALA A 330 -14.06 -3.25 -17.34
CA ALA A 330 -15.43 -2.83 -17.14
C ALA A 330 -15.82 -2.73 -15.64
N LYS A 331 -14.85 -2.82 -14.70
CA LYS A 331 -15.10 -2.54 -13.28
C LYS A 331 -15.62 -1.12 -13.15
N LYS A 332 -16.54 -0.95 -12.21
CA LYS A 332 -16.96 0.36 -11.74
C LYS A 332 -16.90 0.43 -10.23
N GLU A 333 -16.55 1.59 -9.71
CA GLU A 333 -16.77 1.98 -8.33
C GLU A 333 -18.24 2.39 -8.19
N HIS A 334 -19.11 1.39 -7.98
CA HIS A 334 -20.55 1.54 -7.79
C HIS A 334 -21.01 0.67 -6.62
N ASN A 335 -21.73 1.26 -5.67
CA ASN A 335 -22.34 0.55 -4.55
C ASN A 335 -23.61 -0.19 -5.03
N GLU A 336 -23.43 -1.32 -5.74
CA GLU A 336 -24.49 -2.31 -5.94
C GLU A 336 -24.86 -2.96 -4.60
N GLU A 337 -26.11 -3.44 -4.46
CA GLU A 337 -26.62 -4.12 -3.26
C GLU A 337 -25.67 -5.26 -2.81
N PHE A 338 -24.89 -5.00 -1.77
CA PHE A 338 -23.85 -5.90 -1.26
C PHE A 338 -24.46 -6.91 -0.28
N ASN A 339 -24.27 -8.19 -0.56
CA ASN A 339 -24.71 -9.27 0.32
C ASN A 339 -23.56 -10.27 0.50
N CYS A 340 -22.83 -10.12 1.61
CA CYS A 340 -21.68 -10.96 1.94
C CYS A 340 -22.06 -12.45 2.02
N GLU A 341 -23.20 -12.79 2.66
CA GLU A 341 -23.65 -14.18 2.77
C GLU A 341 -23.90 -14.85 1.41
N GLU A 342 -24.55 -14.13 0.48
CA GLU A 342 -24.81 -14.64 -0.88
C GLU A 342 -23.50 -14.80 -1.65
N ASP A 343 -22.61 -13.81 -1.63
CA ASP A 343 -21.32 -13.90 -2.34
C ASP A 343 -20.43 -15.02 -1.78
N VAL A 344 -20.38 -15.18 -0.45
CA VAL A 344 -19.69 -16.29 0.23
C VAL A 344 -20.25 -17.64 -0.20
N GLU A 345 -21.58 -17.81 -0.21
CA GLU A 345 -22.22 -19.07 -0.64
C GLU A 345 -22.06 -19.30 -2.16
N VAL A 346 -22.10 -18.25 -2.99
CA VAL A 346 -21.85 -18.34 -4.44
C VAL A 346 -20.41 -18.78 -4.70
N LEU A 347 -19.42 -18.17 -4.04
CA LEU A 347 -18.01 -18.58 -4.12
C LEU A 347 -17.81 -20.01 -3.63
N TYR A 348 -18.51 -20.44 -2.58
CA TYR A 348 -18.44 -21.83 -2.09
C TYR A 348 -19.06 -22.81 -3.09
N GLN A 349 -20.24 -22.52 -3.62
CA GLN A 349 -20.89 -23.38 -4.62
C GLN A 349 -20.13 -23.43 -5.94
N ALA A 350 -19.46 -22.34 -6.34
CA ALA A 350 -18.56 -22.27 -7.47
C ALA A 350 -17.23 -23.01 -7.20
N GLY A 351 -16.64 -22.83 -6.02
CA GLY A 351 -15.42 -23.50 -5.58
C GLY A 351 -15.66 -24.98 -5.38
N GLU A 352 -16.19 -25.35 -4.23
CA GLU A 352 -16.15 -26.72 -3.70
C GLU A 352 -17.52 -27.41 -3.72
N GLY A 353 -18.62 -26.66 -3.79
CA GLY A 353 -19.97 -27.18 -3.91
C GLY A 353 -20.23 -28.00 -5.18
N LYS A 354 -21.26 -28.85 -5.12
CA LYS A 354 -21.49 -29.97 -6.06
C LYS A 354 -22.12 -29.58 -7.41
N ARG A 355 -22.26 -28.28 -7.71
CA ARG A 355 -22.80 -27.80 -9.00
C ARG A 355 -21.85 -28.09 -10.17
N TRP A 356 -22.43 -28.31 -11.36
CA TRP A 356 -21.72 -28.45 -12.63
C TRP A 356 -22.01 -27.25 -13.53
N GLY A 357 -21.00 -26.73 -14.22
CA GLY A 357 -21.11 -25.58 -15.14
C GLY A 357 -20.75 -24.22 -14.50
N HIS A 358 -20.31 -23.29 -15.36
CA HIS A 358 -20.10 -21.84 -15.16
C HIS A 358 -19.25 -21.29 -14.00
N LYS A 359 -18.83 -22.11 -13.03
CA LYS A 359 -18.09 -21.79 -11.79
C LYS A 359 -16.96 -20.74 -11.85
N LYS A 360 -16.36 -20.48 -13.01
CA LYS A 360 -15.32 -19.44 -13.20
C LYS A 360 -15.89 -18.03 -13.37
N VAL A 361 -17.08 -17.91 -13.97
CA VAL A 361 -17.73 -16.60 -14.20
C VAL A 361 -18.13 -15.97 -12.89
N ASP A 362 -18.60 -16.78 -11.93
CA ASP A 362 -19.05 -16.32 -10.62
C ASP A 362 -17.85 -15.77 -9.80
N PHE A 363 -16.72 -16.48 -9.81
CA PHE A 363 -15.44 -15.98 -9.28
C PHE A 363 -15.00 -14.68 -9.98
N ILE A 364 -15.05 -14.60 -11.31
CA ILE A 364 -14.67 -13.39 -12.06
C ILE A 364 -15.53 -12.20 -11.64
N LYS A 365 -16.86 -12.37 -11.57
CA LYS A 365 -17.79 -11.30 -11.17
C LYS A 365 -17.45 -10.74 -9.80
N ILE A 366 -17.52 -11.56 -8.75
CA ILE A 366 -17.35 -11.11 -7.37
C ILE A 366 -15.98 -10.44 -7.21
N LEU A 367 -14.91 -11.08 -7.70
CA LEU A 367 -13.54 -10.55 -7.62
C LEU A 367 -13.29 -9.30 -8.50
N THR A 368 -14.18 -8.89 -9.41
CA THR A 368 -13.97 -7.67 -10.22
C THR A 368 -15.04 -6.60 -10.06
N GLN A 369 -16.15 -6.89 -9.35
CA GLN A 369 -17.28 -5.98 -9.19
C GLN A 369 -17.49 -5.50 -7.74
N ARG A 370 -16.77 -6.07 -6.76
CA ARG A 370 -16.77 -5.61 -5.37
C ARG A 370 -15.65 -4.59 -5.10
N THR A 371 -15.81 -3.79 -4.04
CA THR A 371 -14.71 -3.00 -3.46
C THR A 371 -13.70 -3.90 -2.75
N ASP A 372 -12.53 -3.37 -2.42
CA ASP A 372 -11.48 -4.16 -1.79
C ASP A 372 -11.86 -4.46 -0.31
N LYS A 373 -12.49 -3.50 0.41
CA LYS A 373 -13.26 -3.71 1.66
C LYS A 373 -14.22 -4.91 1.57
N GLN A 374 -15.16 -4.87 0.63
CA GLN A 374 -16.19 -5.91 0.44
C GLN A 374 -15.58 -7.29 0.17
N LEU A 375 -14.47 -7.34 -0.58
CA LEU A 375 -13.74 -8.58 -0.83
C LEU A 375 -13.09 -9.13 0.44
N ASN A 376 -12.48 -8.30 1.28
CA ASN A 376 -11.90 -8.73 2.55
C ASN A 376 -12.97 -9.32 3.49
N LYS A 377 -14.11 -8.63 3.65
CA LYS A 377 -15.27 -9.12 4.45
C LYS A 377 -15.81 -10.46 3.91
N ILE A 378 -15.90 -10.62 2.58
CA ILE A 378 -16.21 -11.91 1.93
C ILE A 378 -15.17 -12.99 2.26
N PHE A 379 -13.87 -12.68 2.23
CA PHE A 379 -12.82 -13.69 2.44
C PHE A 379 -12.77 -14.16 3.91
N TYR A 380 -12.94 -13.23 4.86
CA TYR A 380 -13.04 -13.53 6.28
C TYR A 380 -14.27 -14.40 6.58
N GLU A 381 -15.48 -14.00 6.17
CA GLU A 381 -16.69 -14.81 6.40
C GLU A 381 -16.66 -16.15 5.65
N TYR A 382 -15.98 -16.24 4.51
CA TYR A 382 -15.72 -17.53 3.85
C TYR A 382 -14.86 -18.45 4.71
N GLU A 383 -13.77 -17.95 5.28
CA GLU A 383 -12.86 -18.74 6.10
C GLU A 383 -13.50 -19.17 7.42
N LYS A 384 -14.23 -18.25 8.08
CA LYS A 384 -15.05 -18.48 9.28
C LYS A 384 -16.15 -19.52 9.06
N LYS A 385 -16.88 -19.47 7.93
CA LYS A 385 -18.02 -20.36 7.63
C LYS A 385 -17.61 -21.75 7.11
N TYR A 386 -16.42 -21.89 6.52
CA TYR A 386 -15.97 -23.15 5.89
C TYR A 386 -14.60 -23.68 6.38
N GLU A 387 -14.07 -23.13 7.47
CA GLU A 387 -12.80 -23.50 8.13
C GLU A 387 -11.60 -23.54 7.16
N LYS A 388 -11.49 -22.55 6.26
CA LYS A 388 -10.56 -22.65 5.12
C LYS A 388 -10.16 -21.33 4.44
N PRO A 389 -8.84 -21.07 4.27
CA PRO A 389 -8.39 -19.86 3.59
C PRO A 389 -8.82 -19.77 2.13
N PHE A 390 -9.46 -18.66 1.77
CA PHE A 390 -9.99 -18.44 0.42
C PHE A 390 -8.92 -18.49 -0.68
N LEU A 391 -7.72 -17.96 -0.40
CA LEU A 391 -6.54 -18.09 -1.29
C LEU A 391 -6.15 -19.56 -1.54
N SER A 392 -6.36 -20.44 -0.56
CA SER A 392 -6.13 -21.88 -0.71
C SER A 392 -7.24 -22.56 -1.53
N VAL A 393 -8.48 -22.05 -1.51
CA VAL A 393 -9.53 -22.48 -2.44
C VAL A 393 -9.16 -22.11 -3.88
N ILE A 394 -8.75 -20.87 -4.15
CA ILE A 394 -8.27 -20.44 -5.48
C ILE A 394 -7.12 -21.33 -5.96
N ARG A 395 -6.10 -21.54 -5.11
CA ARG A 395 -4.90 -22.34 -5.43
C ARG A 395 -5.21 -23.79 -5.75
N ASN A 396 -6.17 -24.41 -5.04
CA ASN A 396 -6.57 -25.80 -5.26
C ASN A 396 -7.57 -25.96 -6.41
N LYS A 397 -8.33 -24.91 -6.75
CA LYS A 397 -9.41 -25.00 -7.75
C LYS A 397 -8.97 -24.67 -9.17
N PHE A 398 -8.06 -23.73 -9.32
CA PHE A 398 -7.64 -23.19 -10.61
C PHE A 398 -6.14 -23.44 -10.85
N HIS A 399 -5.69 -23.29 -12.09
CA HIS A 399 -4.29 -23.55 -12.47
C HIS A 399 -3.80 -22.50 -13.50
N GLY A 400 -2.48 -22.30 -13.57
CA GLY A 400 -1.83 -21.41 -14.54
C GLY A 400 -2.16 -19.93 -14.35
N HIS A 401 -1.96 -19.12 -15.39
CA HIS A 401 -2.15 -17.66 -15.33
C HIS A 401 -3.53 -17.22 -14.83
N PHE A 402 -4.61 -17.98 -15.09
CA PHE A 402 -5.93 -17.67 -14.53
C PHE A 402 -5.97 -17.79 -13.00
N GLN A 403 -5.30 -18.78 -12.40
CA GLN A 403 -5.20 -18.91 -10.95
C GLN A 403 -4.35 -17.80 -10.34
N VAL A 404 -3.23 -17.45 -10.99
CA VAL A 404 -2.37 -16.33 -10.57
C VAL A 404 -3.16 -15.02 -10.62
N ALA A 405 -3.96 -14.79 -11.65
CA ALA A 405 -4.79 -13.59 -11.77
C ALA A 405 -5.80 -13.48 -10.62
N LEU A 406 -6.60 -14.53 -10.35
CA LEU A 406 -7.58 -14.51 -9.26
C LEU A 406 -6.92 -14.39 -7.88
N ALA A 407 -5.78 -15.06 -7.67
CA ALA A 407 -5.04 -14.95 -6.40
C ALA A 407 -4.45 -13.56 -6.20
N ASN A 408 -3.92 -12.92 -7.25
CA ASN A 408 -3.40 -11.56 -7.17
C ASN A 408 -4.51 -10.52 -6.96
N ILE A 409 -5.75 -10.78 -7.42
CA ILE A 409 -6.89 -9.91 -7.09
C ILE A 409 -7.19 -9.99 -5.60
N ALA A 410 -7.43 -11.20 -5.07
CA ALA A 410 -7.73 -11.38 -3.65
C ALA A 410 -6.60 -10.84 -2.74
N LYS A 411 -5.33 -11.05 -3.12
CA LYS A 411 -4.19 -10.47 -2.41
C LYS A 411 -4.08 -8.94 -2.53
N SER A 412 -4.56 -8.33 -3.61
CA SER A 412 -4.54 -6.86 -3.74
C SER A 412 -5.50 -6.22 -2.76
N ALA A 413 -6.68 -6.82 -2.57
CA ALA A 413 -7.66 -6.38 -1.59
C ALA A 413 -7.17 -6.60 -0.16
N MET A 414 -6.62 -7.80 0.13
CA MET A 414 -6.10 -8.13 1.47
C MET A 414 -4.93 -7.24 1.88
N ASN A 415 -3.88 -7.15 1.05
CA ASN A 415 -2.76 -6.23 1.29
C ASN A 415 -1.97 -5.98 -0.01
N ARG A 416 -2.21 -4.83 -0.63
CA ARG A 416 -1.56 -4.39 -1.86
C ARG A 416 -0.04 -4.30 -1.77
N ILE A 417 0.50 -3.82 -0.65
CA ILE A 417 1.94 -3.60 -0.49
C ILE A 417 2.68 -4.95 -0.37
N GLN A 418 2.14 -5.87 0.42
CA GLN A 418 2.58 -7.27 0.52
C GLN A 418 2.51 -7.98 -0.84
N LEU A 419 1.44 -7.80 -1.62
CA LEU A 419 1.36 -8.35 -2.98
C LEU A 419 2.49 -7.81 -3.87
N ILE A 420 2.82 -6.51 -3.79
CA ILE A 420 3.92 -5.94 -4.58
C ILE A 420 5.27 -6.50 -4.12
N ALA A 421 5.51 -6.64 -2.82
CA ALA A 421 6.71 -7.30 -2.28
C ALA A 421 6.83 -8.76 -2.76
N GLU A 422 5.74 -9.54 -2.77
CA GLU A 422 5.72 -10.87 -3.39
C GLU A 422 6.01 -10.83 -4.89
N LEU A 423 5.49 -9.85 -5.62
CA LEU A 423 5.74 -9.70 -7.06
C LEU A 423 7.24 -9.44 -7.32
N PHE A 424 7.92 -8.69 -6.45
CA PHE A 424 9.37 -8.49 -6.47
C PHE A 424 10.14 -9.79 -6.21
N GLU A 425 9.82 -10.55 -5.16
CA GLU A 425 10.46 -11.84 -4.87
C GLU A 425 10.33 -12.82 -6.05
N ASN A 426 9.12 -12.94 -6.59
CA ASN A 426 8.84 -13.75 -7.77
C ASN A 426 9.56 -13.24 -9.04
N ALA A 427 9.96 -11.97 -9.10
CA ALA A 427 10.77 -11.43 -10.20
C ALA A 427 12.26 -11.78 -10.06
N VAL A 428 12.77 -11.89 -8.84
CA VAL A 428 14.16 -12.31 -8.59
C VAL A 428 14.33 -13.80 -8.88
N TYR A 429 13.41 -14.66 -8.44
CA TYR A 429 13.56 -16.12 -8.58
C TYR A 429 12.93 -16.75 -9.83
N GLY A 430 12.02 -16.05 -10.53
CA GLY A 430 11.28 -16.60 -11.67
C GLY A 430 12.16 -17.17 -12.80
N ILE A 431 11.70 -18.25 -13.44
CA ILE A 431 12.44 -18.91 -14.53
C ILE A 431 12.41 -18.08 -15.81
N ASP A 432 11.25 -17.48 -16.14
CA ASP A 432 11.07 -16.65 -17.33
C ASP A 432 11.27 -15.15 -17.03
N THR A 433 12.18 -14.51 -17.75
CA THR A 433 12.30 -13.04 -17.86
C THR A 433 12.55 -12.27 -16.54
N LYS A 434 13.30 -12.85 -15.58
CA LYS A 434 13.74 -12.20 -14.31
C LYS A 434 13.92 -10.68 -14.43
N HIS A 435 14.80 -10.28 -15.36
CA HIS A 435 15.18 -8.89 -15.57
C HIS A 435 14.03 -8.01 -16.07
N THR A 436 13.23 -8.48 -17.04
CA THR A 436 12.14 -7.69 -17.62
C THR A 436 10.99 -7.50 -16.64
N LYS A 437 10.71 -8.50 -15.78
CA LYS A 437 9.74 -8.34 -14.69
C LYS A 437 10.26 -7.37 -13.62
N LEU A 438 11.48 -7.58 -13.14
CA LEU A 438 12.07 -6.73 -12.10
C LEU A 438 12.14 -5.27 -12.55
N ILE A 439 12.56 -5.01 -13.80
CA ILE A 439 12.61 -3.66 -14.38
C ILE A 439 11.22 -3.02 -14.42
N ARG A 440 10.15 -3.75 -14.79
CA ARG A 440 8.79 -3.19 -14.73
C ARG A 440 8.40 -2.80 -13.32
N LEU A 441 8.59 -3.67 -12.34
CA LEU A 441 8.24 -3.38 -10.94
C LEU A 441 9.02 -2.18 -10.40
N VAL A 442 10.34 -2.13 -10.63
CA VAL A 442 11.18 -0.97 -10.28
C VAL A 442 10.65 0.31 -10.94
N VAL A 443 10.39 0.30 -12.24
CA VAL A 443 9.93 1.50 -12.99
C VAL A 443 8.54 1.96 -12.55
N ARG A 444 7.63 1.04 -12.20
CA ARG A 444 6.25 1.33 -11.82
C ARG A 444 6.09 1.76 -10.35
N HIS A 445 6.90 1.24 -9.45
CA HIS A 445 6.78 1.49 -8.01
C HIS A 445 7.81 2.48 -7.43
N ARG A 446 8.70 3.04 -8.24
CA ARG A 446 9.75 4.04 -7.90
C ARG A 446 9.33 5.37 -7.23
N TYR A 447 8.08 5.54 -6.83
CA TYR A 447 7.71 6.73 -6.06
C TYR A 447 8.25 6.57 -4.63
N PRO A 448 9.11 7.45 -4.09
CA PRO A 448 9.89 7.13 -2.90
C PRO A 448 9.08 6.72 -1.66
N PRO A 449 7.95 7.37 -1.31
CA PRO A 449 7.09 6.91 -0.21
C PRO A 449 6.52 5.50 -0.42
N LEU A 450 6.05 5.19 -1.64
CA LEU A 450 5.53 3.86 -1.97
C LEU A 450 6.64 2.79 -1.95
N MET A 451 7.83 3.11 -2.43
CA MET A 451 8.98 2.20 -2.41
C MET A 451 9.46 1.92 -0.98
N LYS A 452 9.36 2.90 -0.05
CA LYS A 452 9.65 2.69 1.38
C LYS A 452 8.76 1.57 1.95
N LEU A 453 7.43 1.72 1.82
CA LEU A 453 6.45 0.75 2.30
C LEU A 453 6.65 -0.65 1.70
N ILE A 454 6.97 -0.73 0.40
CA ILE A 454 7.26 -2.01 -0.29
C ILE A 454 8.51 -2.69 0.29
N LYS A 455 9.56 -1.93 0.61
CA LYS A 455 10.79 -2.47 1.21
C LYS A 455 10.57 -2.95 2.64
N GLU A 456 9.77 -2.22 3.41
CA GLU A 456 9.41 -2.58 4.80
C GLU A 456 8.58 -3.86 4.83
N ALA A 457 7.52 -3.95 4.01
CA ALA A 457 6.76 -5.18 3.84
C ALA A 457 7.64 -6.35 3.32
N TYR A 458 8.53 -6.09 2.37
CA TYR A 458 9.46 -7.09 1.86
C TYR A 458 10.40 -7.63 2.96
N LEU A 459 10.97 -6.75 3.79
CA LEU A 459 11.82 -7.14 4.92
C LEU A 459 11.06 -8.01 5.92
N ASN A 460 9.82 -7.63 6.27
CA ASN A 460 8.97 -8.37 7.20
C ASN A 460 8.60 -9.77 6.67
N LEU A 461 8.41 -9.92 5.35
CA LEU A 461 8.04 -11.19 4.71
C LEU A 461 9.22 -12.15 4.52
N TYR A 462 10.44 -11.62 4.30
CA TYR A 462 11.57 -12.42 3.81
C TYR A 462 12.83 -12.38 4.70
N GLY A 463 12.86 -11.54 5.74
CA GLY A 463 13.95 -11.44 6.71
C GLY A 463 15.26 -10.87 6.15
N ILE A 464 15.26 -10.34 4.92
CA ILE A 464 16.37 -9.60 4.30
C ILE A 464 15.80 -8.42 3.50
N THR A 465 16.62 -7.41 3.20
CA THR A 465 16.16 -6.27 2.38
C THR A 465 15.97 -6.64 0.90
N LEU A 466 15.15 -5.87 0.19
CA LEU A 466 14.92 -6.04 -1.24
C LEU A 466 16.22 -5.79 -2.04
N GLU A 467 17.00 -4.82 -1.58
CA GLU A 467 18.32 -4.44 -2.07
C GLU A 467 19.32 -5.60 -1.95
N GLU A 468 19.38 -6.26 -0.78
CA GLU A 468 20.23 -7.44 -0.56
C GLU A 468 19.78 -8.64 -1.40
N ARG A 469 18.47 -8.89 -1.52
CA ARG A 469 17.97 -9.97 -2.39
C ARG A 469 18.38 -9.73 -3.84
N ILE A 470 18.14 -8.53 -4.37
CA ILE A 470 18.46 -8.18 -5.76
C ILE A 470 19.97 -8.23 -6.00
N THR A 471 20.79 -7.82 -5.03
CA THR A 471 22.25 -7.84 -5.14
C THR A 471 22.85 -9.24 -5.00
N SER A 472 22.25 -10.13 -4.20
CA SER A 472 22.77 -11.49 -4.00
C SER A 472 22.44 -12.47 -5.13
N GLU A 473 21.26 -12.34 -5.75
CA GLU A 473 20.77 -13.27 -6.78
C GLU A 473 21.09 -12.87 -8.23
N LEU A 474 21.53 -11.63 -8.47
CA LEU A 474 21.72 -11.09 -9.82
C LEU A 474 23.15 -10.56 -10.04
N GLU A 475 23.93 -11.26 -10.87
CA GLU A 475 25.24 -10.80 -11.39
C GLU A 475 25.16 -9.54 -12.30
N ILE A 476 24.06 -8.78 -12.24
CA ILE A 476 23.82 -7.61 -13.07
C ILE A 476 24.50 -6.40 -12.43
N PHE A 477 25.79 -6.23 -12.71
CA PHE A 477 26.68 -5.19 -12.19
C PHE A 477 26.16 -3.74 -12.20
N ASP A 478 25.04 -3.43 -12.86
CA ASP A 478 24.56 -2.05 -13.07
C ASP A 478 23.10 -1.79 -12.67
N ILE A 479 22.24 -2.81 -12.42
CA ILE A 479 20.85 -2.54 -12.00
C ILE A 479 20.79 -2.11 -10.53
N TYR A 480 21.46 -2.83 -9.64
CA TYR A 480 21.51 -2.47 -8.20
C TYR A 480 22.26 -1.16 -7.92
N LYS A 481 22.91 -0.55 -8.92
CA LYS A 481 23.51 0.78 -8.80
C LYS A 481 22.48 1.91 -8.88
N MET A 482 21.27 1.64 -9.39
CA MET A 482 20.22 2.64 -9.54
C MET A 482 19.57 2.92 -8.19
N LYS A 483 19.59 4.18 -7.73
CA LYS A 483 19.04 4.71 -6.45
C LYS A 483 17.52 4.56 -6.25
N LEU A 484 16.89 3.73 -7.07
CA LEU A 484 15.50 3.28 -7.00
C LEU A 484 15.38 2.07 -6.05
N LEU A 485 16.51 1.37 -5.91
CA LEU A 485 16.85 0.41 -4.88
C LEU A 485 17.83 1.13 -3.95
#